data_AF-A0A376P1S3-F1
#
_entry.id   AF-A0A376P1S3-F1
#
_cell.length_a   1.000
_cell.length_b   1.000
_cell.length_c   1.000
_cell.angle_alpha   90.00
_cell.angle_beta   90.00
_cell.angle_gamma   90.00
#
_symmetry.space_group_name_H-M   'P 1'
#
loop_
_entity.id
_entity.type
_entity.pdbx_description
1 polymer ?
#
loop_
_entity_poly.entity_id
_entity_poly.type
_entity_poly.pdbx_seq_one_letter_code
_entity_poly.pdbx_strand_id
1 'polypeptide(L)'
;MANLRYTQLTLACCGSFVTGELYESGAKNLLTLLNLEKIEEGLFRGQSEDLGLRQVFGGQVVGQALYAAKETVPEERLVHSFHSYFLRPGDSKKPIIYDVETLRDGNSFSARRVAAIQTANRFFI
;
A
#
# COMPACT_ATOMS: atom_id res chain seq x y z
N MET A 1 35.25 5.44 8.38
CA MET A 1 36.10 4.34 7.86
C MET A 1 35.66 3.05 8.54
N ALA A 2 35.39 2.05 7.72
CA ALA A 2 34.75 0.78 8.07
C ALA A 2 35.64 -0.16 8.89
N ASN A 3 34.99 -1.03 9.67
CA ASN A 3 35.08 -2.50 9.56
C ASN A 3 34.93 -3.15 10.94
N LEU A 4 33.85 -3.90 11.14
CA LEU A 4 33.85 -5.02 12.07
C LEU A 4 33.31 -6.24 11.33
N ARG A 5 34.22 -7.17 11.07
CA ARG A 5 33.96 -8.47 10.46
C ARG A 5 33.38 -9.43 11.50
N TYR A 6 32.47 -10.25 11.00
CA TYR A 6 31.83 -11.40 11.61
C TYR A 6 32.82 -12.41 12.21
N THR A 7 32.46 -12.96 13.37
CA THR A 7 32.94 -14.27 13.84
C THR A 7 31.74 -15.06 14.36
N GLN A 8 31.51 -16.24 13.78
CA GLN A 8 30.48 -17.21 14.16
C GLN A 8 30.63 -17.65 15.62
N LEU A 9 29.50 -17.85 16.31
CA LEU A 9 29.40 -18.82 17.39
C LEU A 9 28.03 -19.50 17.33
N THR A 10 28.03 -20.79 16.99
CA THR A 10 26.87 -21.68 17.07
C THR A 10 26.85 -22.30 18.46
N LEU A 11 25.83 -22.07 19.29
CA LEU A 11 25.36 -23.04 20.28
C LEU A 11 23.88 -22.81 20.62
N ALA A 12 23.17 -23.93 20.70
CA ALA A 12 21.73 -24.08 20.78
C ALA A 12 21.04 -23.24 21.87
N CYS A 13 19.98 -22.54 21.47
CA CYS A 13 18.85 -22.28 22.35
C CYS A 13 17.56 -22.57 21.57
N CYS A 14 16.80 -23.51 22.12
CA CYS A 14 15.47 -23.90 21.67
C CYS A 14 14.54 -22.67 21.64
N GLY A 15 13.87 -22.43 20.51
CA GLY A 15 12.69 -21.56 20.40
C GLY A 15 12.85 -20.08 20.75
N SER A 16 13.37 -19.26 19.82
CA SER A 16 13.13 -17.79 19.76
C SER A 16 13.61 -17.11 18.46
N PHE A 17 14.29 -17.82 17.55
CA PHE A 17 14.95 -17.18 16.39
C PHE A 17 14.02 -16.88 15.19
N VAL A 18 12.78 -17.35 15.22
CA VAL A 18 11.87 -17.26 14.05
C VAL A 18 11.17 -15.90 13.95
N THR A 19 11.10 -15.11 15.01
CA THR A 19 10.31 -13.87 15.03
C THR A 19 10.97 -12.72 14.24
N GLY A 20 12.30 -12.62 14.21
CA GLY A 20 13.01 -11.52 13.53
C GLY A 20 13.00 -11.62 12.00
N GLU A 21 13.28 -12.81 11.44
CA GLU A 21 13.26 -13.03 9.99
C GLU A 21 11.84 -13.00 9.42
N LEU A 22 10.85 -13.49 10.17
CA LEU A 22 9.44 -13.42 9.77
C LEU A 22 8.91 -11.98 9.78
N TYR A 23 9.29 -11.16 10.76
CA TYR A 23 8.84 -9.76 10.83
C TYR A 23 9.44 -8.90 9.70
N GLU A 24 10.73 -9.09 9.40
CA GLU A 24 11.39 -8.50 8.23
C GLU A 24 10.72 -8.93 6.92
N SER A 25 10.26 -10.18 6.81
CA SER A 25 9.56 -10.68 5.62
C SER A 25 8.16 -10.05 5.46
N GLY A 26 7.39 -9.93 6.53
CA GLY A 26 6.04 -9.37 6.51
C GLY A 26 6.04 -7.87 6.17
N ALA A 27 6.96 -7.11 6.78
CA ALA A 27 7.12 -5.69 6.46
C ALA A 27 7.54 -5.47 5.00
N LYS A 28 8.46 -6.29 4.47
CA LYS A 28 8.86 -6.23 3.05
C LYS A 28 7.74 -6.59 2.09
N ASN A 29 6.94 -7.60 2.43
CA ASN A 29 5.77 -7.99 1.63
C ASN A 29 4.75 -6.85 1.57
N LEU A 30 4.46 -6.22 2.72
CA LEU A 30 3.56 -5.06 2.77
C LEU A 30 4.10 -3.87 1.94
N LEU A 31 5.39 -3.54 2.06
CA LEU A 31 6.00 -2.47 1.27
C LEU A 31 5.90 -2.76 -0.23
N THR A 32 6.09 -4.02 -0.63
CA THR A 32 5.92 -4.46 -2.02
C THR A 32 4.48 -4.31 -2.49
N LEU A 33 3.51 -4.66 -1.64
CA LEU A 33 2.08 -4.56 -1.93
C LEU A 33 1.61 -3.10 -2.08
N LEU A 34 2.20 -2.18 -1.34
CA LEU A 34 1.92 -0.74 -1.43
C LEU A 34 2.53 -0.08 -2.66
N ASN A 35 3.55 -0.69 -3.27
CA ASN A 35 4.18 -0.18 -4.49
C ASN A 35 3.32 -0.53 -5.71
N LEU A 36 2.51 0.43 -6.18
CA LEU A 36 1.57 0.20 -7.26
C LEU A 36 2.23 0.23 -8.64
N GLU A 37 1.72 -0.59 -9.56
CA GLU A 37 2.05 -0.50 -10.99
C GLU A 37 1.35 0.74 -11.57
N LYS A 38 2.11 1.73 -12.05
CA LYS A 38 1.55 2.87 -12.79
C LYS A 38 1.17 2.43 -14.21
N ILE A 39 -0.12 2.52 -14.55
CA ILE A 39 -0.63 2.22 -15.89
C ILE A 39 -0.58 3.48 -16.76
N GLU A 40 -1.08 4.59 -16.22
CA GLU A 40 -1.15 5.90 -16.88
C GLU A 40 -1.06 7.02 -15.83
N GLU A 41 -1.04 8.27 -16.26
CA GLU A 41 -1.14 9.41 -15.35
C GLU A 41 -2.46 9.37 -14.59
N GLY A 42 -2.39 9.33 -13.26
CA GLY A 42 -3.57 9.16 -12.41
C GLY A 42 -4.19 7.77 -12.40
N LEU A 43 -3.61 6.77 -13.08
CA LEU A 43 -4.17 5.40 -13.12
C LEU A 43 -3.15 4.36 -12.68
N PHE A 44 -3.49 3.63 -11.60
CA PHE A 44 -2.58 2.68 -10.96
C PHE A 44 -3.25 1.32 -10.76
N ARG A 45 -2.45 0.25 -10.71
CA ARG A 45 -2.89 -1.11 -10.37
C ARG A 45 -2.19 -1.61 -9.11
N GLY A 46 -2.99 -2.02 -8.13
CA GLY A 46 -2.54 -2.71 -6.93
C GLY A 46 -2.88 -4.19 -6.97
N GLN A 47 -1.97 -5.01 -6.45
CA GLN A 47 -2.28 -6.41 -6.17
C GLN A 47 -3.07 -6.50 -4.85
N SER A 48 -3.82 -7.59 -4.71
CA SER A 48 -4.56 -7.90 -3.49
C SER A 48 -3.88 -9.06 -2.76
N GLU A 49 -3.76 -8.96 -1.45
CA GLU A 49 -3.27 -10.05 -0.62
C GLU A 49 -4.46 -10.83 -0.04
N ASP A 50 -4.45 -12.15 -0.23
CA ASP A 50 -5.44 -13.04 0.35
C ASP A 50 -5.02 -13.44 1.76
N LEU A 51 -5.51 -12.70 2.74
CA LEU A 51 -5.30 -12.99 4.16
C LEU A 51 -6.26 -14.07 4.71
N GLY A 52 -6.95 -14.82 3.83
CA GLY A 52 -7.99 -15.78 4.21
C GLY A 52 -9.29 -15.10 4.66
N LEU A 53 -9.41 -13.79 4.44
CA LEU A 53 -10.61 -13.01 4.72
C LEU A 53 -11.60 -13.11 3.57
N ARG A 54 -12.89 -12.94 3.87
CA ARG A 54 -13.95 -12.94 2.85
C ARG A 54 -13.82 -11.79 1.84
N GLN A 55 -13.12 -10.72 2.21
CA GLN A 55 -13.00 -9.47 1.47
C GLN A 55 -11.59 -8.90 1.62
N VAL A 56 -11.22 -7.99 0.72
CA VAL A 56 -9.94 -7.27 0.80
C VAL A 56 -9.84 -6.53 2.15
N PHE A 57 -8.67 -6.59 2.77
CA PHE A 57 -8.41 -5.86 4.00
C PHE A 57 -8.47 -4.34 3.77
N GLY A 58 -9.32 -3.64 4.53
CA GLY A 58 -9.55 -2.20 4.32
C GLY A 58 -8.29 -1.34 4.45
N GLY A 59 -7.37 -1.70 5.34
CA GLY A 59 -6.09 -0.99 5.48
C GLY A 59 -5.21 -1.09 4.23
N GLN A 60 -5.25 -2.21 3.51
CA GLN A 60 -4.57 -2.36 2.22
C GLN A 60 -5.14 -1.38 1.20
N VAL A 61 -6.47 -1.32 1.08
CA VAL A 61 -7.17 -0.44 0.13
C VAL A 61 -6.81 1.02 0.39
N VAL A 62 -6.85 1.44 1.66
CA VAL A 62 -6.51 2.80 2.09
C VAL A 62 -5.04 3.12 1.83
N GLY A 63 -4.12 2.22 2.19
CA GLY A 63 -2.69 2.43 1.97
C GLY A 63 -2.33 2.58 0.49
N GLN A 64 -2.88 1.70 -0.35
CA GLN A 64 -2.71 1.76 -1.79
C GLN A 64 -3.37 3.01 -2.40
N ALA A 65 -4.56 3.42 -1.94
CA ALA A 65 -5.21 4.64 -2.41
C ALA A 65 -4.40 5.90 -2.06
N LEU A 66 -3.81 5.96 -0.85
CA LEU A 66 -2.94 7.06 -0.45
C LEU A 66 -1.64 7.10 -1.24
N TYR A 67 -1.05 5.94 -1.53
CA TYR A 67 0.10 5.84 -2.43
C TYR A 67 -0.25 6.42 -3.81
N ALA A 68 -1.35 5.96 -4.43
CA ALA A 68 -1.80 6.46 -5.72
C ALA A 68 -2.03 7.98 -5.72
N ALA A 69 -2.67 8.51 -4.67
CA ALA A 69 -2.85 9.95 -4.52
C ALA A 69 -1.51 10.69 -4.44
N LYS A 70 -0.57 10.19 -3.64
CA LYS A 70 0.73 10.84 -3.41
C LYS A 70 1.57 10.91 -4.69
N GLU A 71 1.52 9.88 -5.54
CA GLU A 71 2.23 9.86 -6.83
C GLU A 71 1.76 10.94 -7.82
N THR A 72 0.57 11.53 -7.60
CA THR A 72 -0.01 12.58 -8.47
C THR A 72 0.13 13.99 -7.88
N VAL A 73 0.86 14.14 -6.78
CA VAL A 73 1.02 15.39 -6.03
C VAL A 73 2.51 15.72 -5.95
N PRO A 74 2.93 17.01 -6.03
CA PRO A 74 4.33 17.41 -5.84
C PRO A 74 4.99 16.75 -4.62
N GLU A 75 6.26 16.39 -4.77
CA GLU A 75 7.01 15.59 -3.79
C GLU A 75 7.02 16.24 -2.40
N GLU A 76 7.16 17.57 -2.35
CA GLU A 76 7.17 18.41 -1.14
C GLU A 76 5.84 18.46 -0.36
N ARG A 77 4.72 18.02 -0.96
CA ARG A 77 3.40 18.06 -0.30
C ARG A 77 3.13 16.74 0.41
N LEU A 78 2.88 16.83 1.71
CA LEU A 78 2.53 15.68 2.55
C LEU A 78 1.01 15.60 2.77
N VAL A 79 0.49 14.38 2.84
CA VAL A 79 -0.92 14.15 3.19
C VAL A 79 -1.12 14.52 4.65
N HIS A 80 -2.09 15.42 4.92
CA HIS A 80 -2.45 15.83 6.27
C HIS A 80 -3.84 15.34 6.71
N SER A 81 -4.69 14.94 5.76
CA SER A 81 -6.01 14.38 6.04
C SER A 81 -6.52 13.60 4.84
N PHE A 82 -7.36 12.60 5.10
CA PHE A 82 -8.13 11.90 4.08
C PHE A 82 -9.49 11.48 4.66
N HIS A 83 -10.46 11.30 3.78
CA HIS A 83 -11.77 10.73 4.09
C HIS A 83 -12.01 9.60 3.11
N SER A 84 -12.65 8.52 3.57
CA SER A 84 -12.92 7.40 2.69
C SER A 84 -14.21 6.68 3.08
N TYR A 85 -14.82 6.05 2.08
CA TYR A 85 -16.03 5.26 2.23
C TYR A 85 -15.88 3.92 1.50
N PHE A 86 -16.12 2.83 2.23
CA PHE A 86 -16.25 1.50 1.66
C PHE A 86 -17.70 1.29 1.20
N LEU A 87 -17.90 1.30 -0.11
CA LEU A 87 -19.21 1.16 -0.74
C LEU A 87 -19.62 -0.32 -0.86
N ARG A 88 -18.65 -1.21 -1.10
CA ARG A 88 -18.86 -2.65 -1.34
C ARG A 88 -17.64 -3.45 -0.86
N PRO A 89 -17.78 -4.76 -0.54
CA PRO A 89 -16.63 -5.61 -0.27
C PRO A 89 -15.80 -5.82 -1.55
N GLY A 90 -14.47 -5.67 -1.45
CA GLY A 90 -13.53 -6.01 -2.53
C GLY A 90 -13.24 -7.52 -2.58
N ASP A 91 -12.90 -8.01 -3.77
CA ASP A 91 -12.50 -9.39 -4.06
C ASP A 91 -10.97 -9.53 -3.97
N SER A 92 -10.47 -10.26 -2.97
CA SER A 92 -9.03 -10.45 -2.72
C SER A 92 -8.30 -11.22 -3.82
N LYS A 93 -9.03 -11.90 -4.71
CA LYS A 93 -8.45 -12.67 -5.82
C LYS A 93 -8.23 -11.82 -7.08
N LYS A 94 -8.63 -10.55 -7.06
CA LYS A 94 -8.54 -9.64 -8.21
C LYS A 94 -7.67 -8.45 -7.89
N PRO A 95 -6.89 -7.94 -8.87
CA PRO A 95 -6.19 -6.68 -8.71
C PRO A 95 -7.20 -5.53 -8.57
N ILE A 96 -6.74 -4.43 -7.97
CA ILE A 96 -7.52 -3.22 -7.75
C ILE A 96 -6.97 -2.14 -8.67
N ILE A 97 -7.86 -1.45 -9.40
CA ILE A 97 -7.51 -0.26 -10.17
C ILE A 97 -7.79 0.97 -9.30
N TYR A 98 -6.82 1.86 -9.20
CA TYR A 98 -6.92 3.14 -8.51
C TYR A 98 -6.93 4.25 -9.55
N ASP A 99 -8.09 4.89 -9.69
CA ASP A 99 -8.33 6.02 -10.58
C ASP A 99 -8.27 7.30 -9.74
N VAL A 100 -7.28 8.15 -10.01
CA VAL A 100 -6.95 9.35 -9.26
C VAL A 100 -7.34 10.58 -10.06
N GLU A 101 -8.22 11.37 -9.48
CA GLU A 101 -8.70 12.62 -10.06
C GLU A 101 -8.15 13.82 -9.30
N THR A 102 -7.58 14.77 -10.04
CA THR A 102 -7.18 16.08 -9.51
C THR A 102 -8.40 16.96 -9.31
N LEU A 103 -8.80 17.14 -8.04
CA LEU A 103 -9.89 18.04 -7.69
C LEU A 103 -9.42 19.51 -7.64
N ARG A 104 -8.21 19.72 -7.13
CA ARG A 104 -7.64 21.06 -6.93
C ARG A 104 -6.13 21.00 -6.77
N ASP A 105 -5.43 21.95 -7.38
CA ASP A 105 -4.06 22.32 -7.05
C ASP A 105 -4.01 23.83 -6.75
N GLY A 106 -4.01 24.16 -5.47
CA GLY A 106 -3.82 25.53 -4.99
C GLY A 106 -2.37 25.81 -4.61
N ASN A 107 -2.11 27.02 -4.12
CA ASN A 107 -0.78 27.40 -3.63
C ASN A 107 -0.36 26.56 -2.42
N SER A 108 -1.28 26.40 -1.45
CA SER A 108 -1.00 25.71 -0.18
C SER A 108 -1.53 24.27 -0.10
N PHE A 109 -2.52 23.91 -0.92
CA PHE A 109 -3.23 22.62 -0.78
C PHE A 109 -3.45 21.95 -2.13
N SER A 110 -3.32 20.62 -2.15
CA SER A 110 -3.78 19.75 -3.24
C SER A 110 -4.94 18.90 -2.74
N ALA A 111 -5.94 18.69 -3.58
CA ALA A 111 -6.99 17.72 -3.32
C ALA A 111 -7.02 16.70 -4.44
N ARG A 112 -7.06 15.42 -4.06
CA ARG A 112 -7.21 14.27 -4.95
C ARG A 112 -8.43 13.48 -4.52
N ARG A 113 -9.15 12.91 -5.48
CA ARG A 113 -10.16 11.88 -5.25
C ARG A 113 -9.63 10.58 -5.82
N VAL A 114 -9.72 9.48 -5.06
CA VAL A 114 -9.24 8.17 -5.51
C VAL A 114 -10.40 7.20 -5.50
N ALA A 115 -10.73 6.64 -6.66
CA ALA A 115 -11.70 5.57 -6.76
C ALA A 115 -10.99 4.22 -6.90
N ALA A 116 -11.31 3.27 -6.01
CA ALA A 116 -10.84 1.90 -6.16
C ALA A 116 -11.90 1.07 -6.90
N ILE A 117 -11.48 0.42 -7.98
CA ILE A 117 -12.34 -0.22 -8.97
C ILE A 117 -11.94 -1.69 -9.13
N GLN A 118 -12.95 -2.57 -9.12
CA GLN A 118 -12.84 -3.98 -9.48
C GLN A 118 -14.01 -4.41 -10.34
N THR A 119 -13.78 -5.20 -11.39
CA THR A 119 -14.83 -5.71 -12.30
C THR A 119 -15.80 -4.58 -12.74
N ALA A 120 -15.25 -3.43 -13.14
CA ALA A 120 -15.98 -2.21 -13.55
C ALA A 120 -16.83 -1.50 -12.48
N ASN A 121 -16.77 -1.92 -11.21
CA ASN A 121 -17.50 -1.28 -10.11
C ASN A 121 -16.57 -0.59 -9.13
N ARG A 122 -16.95 0.62 -8.70
CA ARG A 122 -16.33 1.30 -7.56
C ARG A 122 -16.79 0.66 -6.26
N PHE A 123 -15.83 0.27 -5.44
CA PHE A 123 -16.11 -0.29 -4.11
C PHE A 123 -15.54 0.56 -2.98
N PHE A 124 -14.68 1.53 -3.30
CA PHE A 124 -14.10 2.49 -2.36
C PHE A 124 -13.91 3.86 -3.05
N ILE A 125 -14.10 4.93 -2.29
CA ILE A 125 -13.89 6.34 -2.66
C ILE A 125 -13.35 7.14 -1.48
#